data_AF-A0A2P8KLA8-F1
#
_entry.id   AF-A0A2P8KLA8-F1
#
_cell.length_a   1.000
_cell.length_b   1.000
_cell.length_c   1.000
_cell.angle_alpha   90.00
_cell.angle_beta   90.00
_cell.angle_gamma   90.00
#
_symmetry.space_group_name_H-M   'P 1'
#
loop_
_entity.id
_entity.type
_entity.pdbx_description
1 polymer ?
#
loop_
_entity_poly.entity_id
_entity_poly.type
_entity_poly.pdbx_seq_one_letter_code
_entity_poly.pdbx_strand_id
1 'polypeptide(L)'
;MNSGIYKIVNTVNGKAYIGSAINFQRRWDLHLSLLRRNMHHNIKLQRSWNKYGETAFAFSVIDRAPADLNLVAVEQKWLDSEAPFYNIARTAGSQLGVKLSDETKRKMSAVRFGKTPSAETRAKMSSWQIGKTVSEETRRKISETKRANGAGKGQVAWNKGIPHTDETRAKMSAWHQASRPRLAA
;
A
#
# COMPACT_ATOMS: atom_id res chain seq x y z
N MET A 1 -25.49 -11.79 -1.29
CA MET A 1 -24.43 -11.73 -0.26
C MET A 1 -23.15 -12.31 -0.83
N ASN A 2 -22.07 -11.53 -0.86
CA ASN A 2 -20.78 -11.92 -1.46
C ASN A 2 -19.66 -12.12 -0.42
N SER A 3 -20.04 -12.17 0.85
CA SER A 3 -19.18 -12.39 2.01
C SER A 3 -19.45 -13.75 2.66
N GLY A 4 -18.48 -14.25 3.43
CA GLY A 4 -18.58 -15.50 4.17
C GLY A 4 -17.29 -16.31 4.13
N ILE A 5 -17.42 -17.63 4.24
CA ILE A 5 -16.32 -18.60 4.24
C ILE A 5 -16.25 -19.32 2.90
N TYR A 6 -15.03 -19.46 2.39
CA TYR A 6 -14.73 -20.20 1.17
C TYR A 6 -13.68 -21.28 1.42
N LYS A 7 -13.61 -22.21 0.48
CA LYS A 7 -12.69 -23.35 0.47
C LYS A 7 -11.95 -23.39 -0.86
N ILE A 8 -10.66 -23.71 -0.80
CA ILE A 8 -9.83 -24.02 -1.97
C ILE A 8 -9.38 -25.46 -1.82
N VAL A 9 -9.83 -26.34 -2.70
CA VAL A 9 -9.53 -27.78 -2.64
C VAL A 9 -8.62 -28.15 -3.78
N ASN A 10 -7.54 -28.87 -3.48
CA ASN A 10 -6.78 -29.58 -4.51
C ASN A 10 -7.53 -30.87 -4.87
N THR A 11 -8.06 -30.94 -6.09
CA THR A 11 -8.90 -32.04 -6.57
C THR A 11 -8.12 -33.34 -6.77
N VAL A 12 -6.80 -33.30 -6.84
CA VAL A 12 -5.94 -34.49 -7.02
C VAL A 12 -5.74 -35.24 -5.70
N ASN A 13 -5.70 -34.55 -4.56
CA ASN A 13 -5.38 -35.17 -3.27
C ASN A 13 -6.37 -34.83 -2.13
N GLY A 14 -7.43 -34.07 -2.42
CA GLY A 14 -8.47 -33.69 -1.47
C GLY A 14 -8.05 -32.68 -0.40
N LYS A 15 -6.78 -32.24 -0.37
CA LYS A 15 -6.29 -31.29 0.64
C LYS A 15 -6.90 -29.92 0.40
N ALA A 16 -7.23 -29.22 1.48
CA ALA A 16 -7.99 -27.98 1.42
C ALA A 16 -7.31 -26.83 2.17
N TYR A 17 -7.70 -25.61 1.78
CA TYR A 17 -7.52 -24.35 2.48
C TYR A 17 -8.90 -23.76 2.76
N ILE A 18 -9.12 -23.23 3.96
CA ILE A 18 -10.34 -22.50 4.33
C ILE A 18 -9.97 -21.07 4.69
N GLY A 19 -10.80 -20.11 4.28
CA GLY A 19 -10.63 -18.72 4.69
C GLY A 19 -11.92 -17.91 4.59
N SER A 20 -11.91 -16.73 5.20
CA SER A 20 -13.02 -15.78 5.14
C SER A 20 -12.81 -14.67 4.10
N ALA A 21 -13.90 -14.12 3.57
CA ALA A 21 -13.90 -13.00 2.63
C ALA A 21 -15.11 -12.08 2.82
N ILE A 22 -14.91 -10.77 2.66
CA ILE A 22 -16.01 -9.80 2.50
C ILE A 22 -16.53 -9.81 1.05
N ASN A 23 -15.66 -10.11 0.09
CA ASN A 23 -16.00 -10.26 -1.31
C ASN A 23 -15.22 -11.45 -1.89
N PHE A 24 -15.92 -12.54 -2.21
CA PHE A 24 -15.31 -13.77 -2.73
C PHE A 24 -14.50 -13.53 -4.00
N GLN A 25 -15.06 -12.82 -4.98
CA GLN A 25 -14.39 -12.60 -6.27
C GLN A 25 -13.05 -11.89 -6.08
N ARG A 26 -13.06 -10.76 -5.37
CA ARG A 26 -11.83 -10.00 -5.07
C ARG A 26 -10.80 -10.85 -4.32
N ARG A 27 -11.27 -11.70 -3.39
CA ARG A 27 -10.38 -12.58 -2.62
C ARG A 27 -9.77 -13.68 -3.49
N TRP A 28 -10.56 -14.27 -4.38
CA TRP A 28 -10.10 -15.31 -5.30
C TRP A 28 -9.14 -14.75 -6.34
N ASP A 29 -9.43 -13.59 -6.92
CA ASP A 29 -8.52 -12.91 -7.87
C ASP A 29 -7.15 -12.64 -7.23
N LEU A 30 -7.14 -12.22 -5.96
CA LEU A 30 -5.91 -12.01 -5.20
C LEU A 30 -5.13 -13.32 -5.01
N HIS A 31 -5.81 -14.40 -4.59
CA HIS A 31 -5.20 -15.72 -4.45
C HIS A 31 -4.57 -16.18 -5.77
N LEU A 32 -5.35 -16.18 -6.85
CA LEU A 32 -4.90 -16.61 -8.18
C LEU A 32 -3.72 -15.77 -8.67
N SER A 33 -3.83 -14.44 -8.58
CA SER A 33 -2.76 -13.52 -8.96
C SER A 33 -1.46 -13.78 -8.20
N LEU A 34 -1.54 -14.01 -6.89
CA LEU A 34 -0.35 -14.31 -6.07
C LEU A 34 0.23 -15.70 -6.37
N LEU A 35 -0.62 -16.71 -6.54
CA LEU A 35 -0.20 -18.08 -6.84
C LEU A 35 0.50 -18.17 -8.20
N ARG A 36 -0.07 -17.54 -9.24
CA ARG A 36 0.51 -17.48 -10.59
C ARG A 36 1.86 -16.75 -10.62
N ARG A 37 2.06 -15.75 -9.75
CA ARG A 37 3.33 -15.01 -9.62
C ARG A 37 4.32 -15.65 -8.66
N ASN A 38 3.98 -16.80 -8.07
CA ASN A 38 4.79 -17.46 -7.05
C ASN A 38 5.09 -16.58 -5.82
N MET A 39 4.13 -15.73 -5.43
CA MET A 39 4.24 -14.76 -4.33
C MET A 39 3.19 -15.00 -3.24
N HIS A 40 2.54 -16.17 -3.22
CA HIS A 40 1.50 -16.44 -2.26
C HIS A 40 2.08 -16.69 -0.84
N HIS A 41 1.57 -15.96 0.15
CA HIS A 41 2.03 -16.02 1.54
C HIS A 41 1.88 -17.41 2.18
N ASN A 42 0.87 -18.19 1.79
CA ASN A 42 0.73 -19.59 2.19
C ASN A 42 1.64 -20.48 1.33
N ILE A 43 2.81 -20.82 1.88
CA ILE A 43 3.83 -21.62 1.19
C ILE A 43 3.37 -23.05 0.89
N LYS A 44 2.53 -23.67 1.74
CA LYS A 44 2.02 -25.03 1.49
C LYS A 44 1.12 -25.03 0.26
N LEU A 45 0.21 -24.06 0.19
CA LEU A 45 -0.68 -23.88 -0.95
C LEU A 45 0.12 -23.55 -2.23
N GLN A 46 1.10 -22.63 -2.15
CA GLN A 46 1.95 -22.27 -3.29
C GLN A 46 2.74 -23.47 -3.84
N ARG A 47 3.36 -24.27 -2.97
CA ARG A 47 4.11 -25.47 -3.39
C ARG A 47 3.20 -26.49 -4.06
N SER A 48 1.99 -26.69 -3.51
CA SER A 48 1.01 -27.58 -4.13
C SER A 48 0.53 -27.02 -5.47
N TRP A 49 0.31 -25.72 -5.58
CA TRP A 49 -0.06 -25.06 -6.83
C TRP A 49 1.00 -25.28 -7.91
N ASN A 50 2.27 -25.07 -7.58
CA ASN A 50 3.38 -25.28 -8.50
C ASN A 50 3.52 -26.75 -8.94
N LYS A 51 3.16 -27.70 -8.06
CA LYS A 51 3.25 -29.13 -8.34
C LYS A 51 2.11 -29.65 -9.23
N TYR A 52 0.88 -29.24 -8.97
CA TYR A 52 -0.31 -29.82 -9.62
C TYR A 52 -0.93 -28.91 -10.68
N GLY A 53 -0.53 -27.63 -10.73
CA GLY A 53 -1.07 -26.64 -11.67
C GLY A 53 -2.43 -26.08 -11.25
N GLU A 54 -2.87 -25.05 -11.95
CA GLU A 54 -4.09 -24.29 -11.66
C GLU A 54 -5.36 -25.14 -11.79
N THR A 55 -5.44 -26.00 -12.81
CA THR A 55 -6.61 -26.84 -13.09
C THR A 55 -6.89 -27.88 -12.00
N ALA A 56 -5.92 -28.17 -11.13
CA ALA A 56 -6.06 -29.06 -9.99
C ALA A 56 -6.71 -28.39 -8.77
N PHE A 57 -7.13 -27.12 -8.84
CA PHE A 57 -7.71 -26.41 -7.70
C PHE A 57 -9.12 -25.90 -7.98
N ALA A 58 -10.04 -26.22 -7.08
CA ALA A 58 -11.41 -25.74 -7.10
C ALA A 58 -11.65 -24.74 -5.97
N PHE A 59 -12.29 -23.61 -6.30
CA PHE A 59 -12.71 -22.58 -5.36
C PHE A 59 -14.21 -22.69 -5.15
N SER A 60 -14.66 -22.77 -3.90
CA SER A 60 -16.08 -22.87 -3.57
C SER A 60 -16.43 -22.05 -2.34
N VAL A 61 -17.67 -21.56 -2.28
CA VAL A 61 -18.24 -20.92 -1.09
C VAL A 61 -18.89 -22.03 -0.25
N ILE A 62 -18.52 -22.12 1.03
CA ILE A 62 -19.05 -23.14 1.94
C ILE A 62 -20.01 -22.57 2.98
N ASP A 63 -19.90 -21.28 3.27
CA ASP A 63 -20.80 -20.60 4.21
C ASP A 63 -20.96 -19.14 3.79
N ARG A 64 -22.20 -18.66 3.66
CA ARG A 64 -22.49 -17.27 3.33
C ARG A 64 -22.90 -16.55 4.60
N ALA A 65 -22.13 -15.53 4.96
CA ALA A 65 -22.38 -14.73 6.14
C ALA A 65 -22.32 -13.24 5.77
N PRO A 66 -23.13 -12.37 6.40
CA PRO A 66 -23.07 -10.95 6.14
C PRO A 66 -21.74 -10.35 6.65
N ALA A 67 -21.29 -9.26 6.03
CA ALA A 67 -19.93 -8.74 6.20
C ALA A 67 -19.69 -8.04 7.56
N ASP A 68 -20.76 -7.66 8.24
CA ASP A 68 -20.79 -7.11 9.60
C ASP A 68 -20.70 -8.20 10.68
N LEU A 69 -20.89 -9.47 10.32
CA LEU A 69 -20.67 -10.59 11.22
C LEU A 69 -19.18 -10.78 11.50
N ASN A 70 -18.86 -11.30 12.69
CA ASN A 70 -17.52 -11.74 13.03
C ASN A 70 -17.11 -12.98 12.21
N LEU A 71 -16.65 -12.77 10.98
CA LEU A 71 -16.20 -13.82 10.07
C LEU A 71 -15.05 -14.66 10.63
N VAL A 72 -14.23 -14.09 11.53
CA VAL A 72 -13.12 -14.81 12.17
C VAL A 72 -13.64 -15.93 13.06
N ALA A 73 -14.71 -15.68 13.83
CA ALA A 73 -15.33 -16.71 14.66
C ALA A 73 -15.97 -17.82 13.83
N VAL A 74 -16.57 -17.48 12.69
CA VAL A 74 -17.14 -18.48 11.77
C VAL A 74 -16.03 -19.30 11.11
N GLU A 75 -14.96 -18.65 10.64
CA GLU A 75 -13.79 -19.32 10.10
C GLU A 75 -13.18 -20.31 11.11
N GLN A 76 -13.05 -19.90 12.38
CA GLN A 76 -12.51 -20.76 13.43
C GLN A 76 -13.31 -22.05 13.58
N LYS A 77 -14.65 -21.99 13.55
CA LYS A 77 -15.51 -23.19 13.61
C LYS A 77 -15.19 -24.19 12.50
N TRP A 78 -14.97 -23.68 11.28
CA TRP A 78 -14.59 -24.51 10.14
C TRP A 78 -13.17 -25.07 10.25
N LEU A 79 -12.21 -24.28 10.77
CA LEU A 79 -10.85 -24.75 11.02
C LEU A 79 -10.79 -25.84 12.09
N ASP A 80 -11.56 -25.70 13.16
CA ASP A 80 -11.62 -26.67 14.26
C ASP A 80 -12.28 -27.98 13.82
N SER A 81 -13.31 -27.89 12.99
CA SER A 81 -14.05 -29.06 12.48
C SER A 81 -13.27 -29.84 11.41
N GLU A 82 -12.69 -29.15 10.42
CA GLU A 82 -12.08 -29.81 9.26
C GLU A 82 -10.56 -29.97 9.33
N ALA A 83 -9.87 -29.18 10.16
CA ALA A 83 -8.40 -29.13 10.24
C ALA A 83 -7.70 -29.10 8.85
N PRO A 84 -8.03 -28.13 7.97
CA PRO A 84 -7.58 -28.12 6.58
C PRO A 84 -6.05 -28.05 6.44
N PHE A 85 -5.49 -28.97 5.66
CA PHE A 85 -4.03 -29.19 5.53
C PHE A 85 -3.23 -27.94 5.14
N TYR A 86 -3.77 -27.10 4.26
CA TYR A 86 -3.05 -25.91 3.78
C TYR A 86 -3.10 -24.76 4.78
N ASN A 87 -4.05 -24.69 5.70
CA ASN A 87 -4.02 -23.66 6.74
C ASN A 87 -2.79 -23.86 7.64
N ILE A 88 -1.94 -22.83 7.72
CA ILE A 88 -0.69 -22.89 8.48
C ILE A 88 -0.96 -22.58 9.96
N ALA A 89 -1.77 -21.55 10.21
CA ALA A 89 -2.25 -21.23 11.54
C ALA A 89 -3.51 -22.06 11.86
N ARG A 90 -3.57 -22.60 13.08
CA ARG A 90 -4.75 -23.30 13.60
C ARG A 90 -5.85 -22.34 14.08
N THR A 91 -5.45 -21.12 14.42
CA THR A 91 -6.35 -20.07 14.88
C THR A 91 -6.57 -19.07 13.77
N ALA A 92 -7.83 -18.81 13.43
CA ALA A 92 -8.24 -17.76 12.53
C ALA A 92 -7.92 -16.40 13.16
N GLY A 93 -7.50 -15.44 12.33
CA GLY A 93 -7.16 -14.11 12.79
C GLY A 93 -7.32 -13.09 11.68
N SER A 94 -7.69 -11.87 12.06
CA SER A 94 -7.74 -10.72 11.17
C SER A 94 -6.94 -9.58 11.76
N GLN A 95 -6.14 -8.92 10.93
CA GLN A 95 -5.49 -7.66 11.29
C GLN A 95 -6.43 -6.46 11.14
N LEU A 96 -7.62 -6.66 10.58
CA LEU A 96 -8.58 -5.58 10.36
C LEU A 96 -9.06 -5.03 11.70
N GLY A 97 -8.89 -3.73 11.92
CA GLY A 97 -9.29 -3.05 13.15
C GLY A 97 -8.32 -3.18 14.32
N VAL A 98 -7.24 -3.97 14.19
CA VAL A 98 -6.21 -4.09 15.24
C VAL A 98 -5.42 -2.77 15.33
N LYS A 99 -5.61 -2.03 16.43
CA LYS A 99 -4.81 -0.83 16.72
C LYS A 99 -3.44 -1.25 17.25
N LEU A 100 -2.38 -0.77 16.60
CA LEU A 100 -1.01 -0.93 17.09
C LEU A 100 -0.88 -0.31 18.49
N SER A 101 -0.18 -1.00 19.40
CA SER A 101 0.15 -0.45 20.72
C SER A 101 1.03 0.79 20.59
N ASP A 102 0.93 1.71 21.54
CA ASP A 102 1.73 2.93 21.51
C ASP A 102 3.23 2.64 21.61
N GLU A 103 3.61 1.57 22.32
CA GLU A 103 4.99 1.08 22.33
C GLU A 103 5.46 0.67 20.92
N THR A 104 4.63 -0.07 20.18
CA THR A 104 4.97 -0.49 18.81
C THR A 104 5.07 0.72 17.87
N LYS A 105 4.14 1.68 17.98
CA LYS A 105 4.20 2.94 17.23
C LYS A 105 5.49 3.70 17.52
N ARG A 106 5.92 3.78 18.79
CA ARG A 106 7.18 4.43 19.19
C ARG A 106 8.39 3.73 18.60
N LYS A 107 8.48 2.39 18.68
CA LYS A 107 9.59 1.62 18.06
C LYS A 107 9.66 1.85 16.55
N MET A 108 8.53 1.78 15.86
CA MET A 108 8.46 2.05 14.41
C MET A 108 8.86 3.49 14.08
N SER A 109 8.46 4.45 14.90
CA SER A 109 8.84 5.86 14.75
C SER A 109 10.35 6.05 14.94
N ALA A 110 10.92 5.52 16.03
CA ALA A 110 12.35 5.63 16.33
C ALA A 110 13.25 5.06 15.22
N VAL A 111 12.86 3.92 14.62
CA VAL A 111 13.60 3.33 13.49
C VAL A 111 13.56 4.21 12.23
N ARG A 112 12.53 5.04 12.06
CA ARG A 112 12.35 5.92 10.88
C ARG A 112 12.83 7.34 11.13
N PHE A 113 12.82 7.78 12.38
CA PHE A 113 13.19 9.13 12.77
C PHE A 113 14.64 9.43 12.36
N GLY A 114 14.86 10.60 11.77
CA GLY A 114 16.18 11.05 11.32
C GLY A 114 16.74 10.36 10.08
N LYS A 115 16.08 9.33 9.53
CA LYS A 115 16.53 8.70 8.28
C LYS A 115 16.20 9.59 7.10
N THR A 116 17.22 10.22 6.54
CA THR A 116 17.11 10.90 5.24
C THR A 116 17.44 9.92 4.12
N PRO A 117 16.72 9.99 2.97
CA PRO A 117 17.08 9.19 1.80
C PRO A 117 18.53 9.46 1.39
N SER A 118 19.25 8.40 0.99
CA SER A 118 20.63 8.48 0.50
C SER A 118 20.73 9.45 -0.68
N ALA A 119 21.92 9.98 -0.94
CA ALA A 119 22.16 10.88 -2.08
C ALA A 119 21.72 10.23 -3.40
N GLU A 120 22.02 8.95 -3.59
CA GLU A 120 21.58 8.16 -4.74
C GLU A 120 20.05 8.05 -4.84
N THR A 121 19.39 7.74 -3.72
CA THR A 121 17.91 7.65 -3.67
C THR A 121 17.28 9.01 -3.98
N ARG A 122 17.88 10.10 -3.48
CA ARG A 122 17.43 11.46 -3.73
C ARG A 122 17.60 11.86 -5.19
N ALA A 123 18.72 11.49 -5.81
CA ALA A 123 18.96 11.70 -7.24
C ALA A 123 17.96 10.94 -8.10
N LYS A 124 17.65 9.68 -7.77
CA LYS A 124 16.63 8.87 -8.47
C LYS A 124 15.22 9.42 -8.33
N MET A 125 14.86 9.91 -7.14
CA MET A 125 13.59 10.62 -6.95
C MET A 125 13.54 11.92 -7.75
N SER A 126 14.64 12.67 -7.79
CA SER A 126 14.73 13.92 -8.56
C SER A 126 14.59 13.67 -10.06
N SER A 127 15.31 12.68 -10.63
CA SER A 127 15.23 12.36 -12.05
C SER A 127 13.83 11.91 -12.49
N TRP A 128 13.10 11.21 -11.63
CA TRP A 128 11.69 10.83 -11.86
C TRP A 128 10.71 12.01 -11.85
N GLN A 129 11.07 13.14 -11.24
CA GLN A 129 10.24 14.34 -11.12
C GLN A 129 10.55 15.38 -12.20
N ILE A 130 11.79 15.39 -12.71
CA ILE A 130 12.19 16.28 -13.80
C ILE A 130 11.30 16.02 -15.02
N GLY A 131 10.77 17.10 -15.61
CA GLY A 131 9.93 17.06 -16.80
C GLY A 131 8.44 16.77 -16.55
N LYS A 132 8.04 16.42 -15.31
CA LYS A 132 6.62 16.28 -14.99
C LYS A 132 5.97 17.65 -14.82
N THR A 133 5.14 18.04 -15.79
CA THR A 133 4.29 19.21 -15.69
C THR A 133 2.93 18.81 -15.13
N VAL A 134 2.49 19.53 -14.11
CA VAL A 134 1.11 19.40 -13.61
C VAL A 134 0.19 19.98 -14.67
N SER A 135 -0.87 19.24 -15.04
CA SER A 135 -1.87 19.69 -16.03
C SER A 135 -2.49 21.03 -15.63
N GLU A 136 -2.94 21.80 -16.61
CA GLU A 136 -3.57 23.11 -16.35
C GLU A 136 -4.80 22.99 -15.45
N GLU A 137 -5.61 21.96 -15.65
CA GLU A 137 -6.77 21.66 -14.82
C GLU A 137 -6.37 21.41 -13.35
N THR A 138 -5.33 20.60 -13.13
CA THR A 138 -4.83 20.30 -11.78
C THR A 138 -4.21 21.54 -11.14
N ARG A 139 -3.47 22.33 -11.92
CA ARG A 139 -2.89 23.60 -11.47
C ARG A 139 -3.98 24.59 -11.06
N ARG A 140 -5.09 24.63 -11.80
CA ARG A 140 -6.26 25.47 -11.49
C ARG A 140 -6.93 25.02 -10.18
N LYS A 141 -7.19 23.73 -9.99
CA LYS A 141 -7.74 23.18 -8.74
C LYS A 141 -6.87 23.52 -7.54
N ILE A 142 -5.54 23.34 -7.64
CA ILE A 142 -4.59 23.71 -6.58
C ILE A 142 -4.68 25.21 -6.25
N SER A 143 -4.77 26.07 -7.27
CA SER A 143 -4.92 27.52 -7.08
C SER A 143 -6.24 27.90 -6.39
N GLU A 144 -7.35 27.29 -6.81
CA GLU A 144 -8.68 27.50 -6.25
C GLU A 144 -8.74 27.05 -4.78
N THR A 145 -8.21 25.86 -4.45
CA THR A 145 -8.14 25.37 -3.07
C THR A 145 -7.29 26.28 -2.18
N LYS A 146 -6.15 26.77 -2.67
CA LYS A 146 -5.31 27.73 -1.91
C LYS A 146 -6.05 29.05 -1.66
N ARG A 147 -6.81 29.54 -2.64
CA ARG A 147 -7.62 30.77 -2.50
C ARG A 147 -8.81 30.60 -1.56
N ALA A 148 -9.43 29.41 -1.55
CA ALA A 148 -10.57 29.06 -0.71
C ALA A 148 -10.15 28.86 0.76
N ASN A 149 -9.03 28.19 1.00
CA ASN A 149 -8.54 27.90 2.36
C ASN A 149 -7.91 29.11 3.06
N GLY A 150 -7.84 30.27 2.41
CA GLY A 150 -7.34 31.53 3.01
C GLY A 150 -5.88 31.51 3.46
N ALA A 151 -5.12 30.44 3.17
CA ALA A 151 -3.74 30.27 3.59
C ALA A 151 -2.87 31.41 3.04
N GLY A 152 -2.54 32.38 3.90
CA GLY A 152 -1.72 33.55 3.57
C GLY A 152 -2.47 34.78 3.03
N LYS A 153 -3.81 34.82 3.00
CA LYS A 153 -4.52 36.08 2.69
C LYS A 153 -4.37 37.05 3.87
N GLY A 154 -3.63 38.14 3.66
CA GLY A 154 -3.45 39.22 4.65
C GLY A 154 -2.31 39.02 5.65
N GLN A 155 -1.66 37.86 5.69
CA GLN A 155 -0.46 37.68 6.50
C GLN A 155 0.76 38.26 5.77
N VAL A 156 1.36 39.28 6.39
CA VAL A 156 2.69 39.74 6.01
C VAL A 156 3.67 38.60 6.29
N ALA A 157 4.39 38.15 5.27
CA ALA A 157 5.44 37.16 5.45
C ALA A 157 6.46 37.69 6.48
N TRP A 158 6.86 36.86 7.45
CA TRP A 158 7.75 37.27 8.55
C TRP A 158 9.10 37.85 8.08
N ASN A 159 9.49 37.57 6.84
CA ASN A 159 10.70 38.04 6.18
C ASN A 159 10.49 39.27 5.27
N LYS A 160 9.28 39.84 5.22
CA LYS A 160 8.99 41.02 4.38
C LYS A 160 9.83 42.21 4.86
N GLY A 161 10.71 42.70 4.00
CA GLY A 161 11.58 43.84 4.28
C GLY A 161 12.92 43.48 4.93
N ILE A 162 13.20 42.20 5.21
CA ILE A 162 14.53 41.75 5.67
C ILE A 162 15.41 41.58 4.42
N PRO A 163 16.45 42.42 4.20
CA PRO A 163 17.32 42.29 3.04
C PRO A 163 18.16 41.02 3.15
N HIS A 164 18.36 40.34 2.02
CA HIS A 164 19.32 39.25 1.94
C HIS A 164 20.74 39.76 2.22
N THR A 165 21.51 38.97 2.98
CA THR A 165 22.95 39.20 3.16
C THR A 165 23.66 39.20 1.80
N ASP A 166 24.77 39.93 1.71
CA ASP A 166 25.53 40.04 0.47
C ASP A 166 26.02 38.67 -0.02
N GLU A 167 26.38 37.78 0.91
CA GLU A 167 26.75 36.39 0.60
C GLU A 167 25.58 35.60 -0.04
N THR A 168 24.36 35.75 0.50
CA THR A 168 23.17 35.09 -0.05
C THR A 168 22.81 35.67 -1.42
N ARG A 169 22.96 36.98 -1.59
CA ARG A 169 22.73 37.69 -2.87
C ARG A 169 23.72 37.24 -3.94
N ALA A 170 25.00 37.05 -3.58
CA ALA A 170 26.03 36.51 -4.46
C ALA A 170 25.72 35.06 -4.90
N LYS A 171 25.32 34.18 -3.96
CA LYS A 171 24.92 32.79 -4.26
C LYS A 171 23.72 32.71 -5.21
N MET A 172 22.69 33.54 -4.99
CA MET A 172 21.53 33.61 -5.90
C MET A 172 21.91 34.13 -7.29
N SER A 173 22.77 35.15 -7.37
CA SER A 173 23.25 35.70 -8.65
C SER A 173 24.06 34.67 -9.44
N ALA A 174 24.99 33.96 -8.79
CA ALA A 174 25.76 32.88 -9.40
C ALA A 174 24.87 31.75 -9.92
N TRP A 175 23.83 31.36 -9.17
CA TRP A 175 22.87 30.34 -9.61
C TRP A 175 22.06 30.79 -10.83
N HIS A 176 21.59 32.05 -10.87
CA HIS A 176 20.85 32.59 -12.02
C HIS A 176 21.72 32.68 -13.28
N GLN A 177 23.00 33.03 -13.14
CA GLN A 177 23.95 33.04 -14.25
C GLN A 177 24.23 31.61 -14.77
N ALA A 178 24.29 30.61 -13.88
CA ALA A 178 24.50 29.21 -14.25
C ALA A 178 23.25 28.52 -14.83
N SER A 179 22.05 28.96 -14.44
CA SER A 179 20.77 28.31 -14.78
C SER A 179 20.04 28.93 -15.97
N ARG A 180 20.55 30.04 -16.51
CA ARG A 180 20.05 30.56 -17.79
C ARG A 180 20.52 29.64 -18.92
N PRO A 181 19.62 29.07 -19.74
CA PRO A 181 20.05 28.42 -20.97
C PRO A 181 20.81 29.46 -21.79
N ARG A 182 22.06 29.16 -22.17
CA ARG A 182 22.77 29.93 -23.19
C ARG A 182 21.93 29.83 -24.46
N LEU A 183 21.12 30.85 -24.75
CA LEU A 183 20.67 31.07 -26.11
C LEU A 183 21.95 31.40 -26.89
N ALA A 184 22.48 30.38 -27.57
CA ALA A 184 23.56 30.55 -28.51
C ALA A 184 23.06 31.44 -29.65
N ALA A 185 23.84 32.48 -29.93
CA ALA A 185 23.75 33.29 -31.13
C ALA A 185 24.12 32.47 -32.37
#